data_AF-A0A2H0X987-F1
#
_entry.id   AF-A0A2H0X987-F1
#
_cell.length_a   1.000
_cell.length_b   1.000
_cell.length_c   1.000
_cell.angle_alpha   90.00
_cell.angle_beta   90.00
_cell.angle_gamma   90.00
#
_symmetry.space_group_name_H-M   'P 1'
#
loop_
_entity.id
_entity.type
_entity.pdbx_description
1 polymer ?
#
loop_
_entity_poly.entity_id
_entity_poly.type
_entity_poly.pdbx_seq_one_letter_code
_entity_poly.pdbx_strand_id
1 'polypeptide(L)' 'MNKFIPISEPNISQKEISYVQKAVKSGWVSSLGAYAEKFENDFAKYCGRKYGISVSNGTVALHLALVTLDIGKG' A
#
# COMPACT_ATOMS: atom_id res chain seq x y z
N MET A 1 -23.02 -20.45 -22.83
CA MET A 1 -21.61 -20.35 -22.40
C MET A 1 -21.59 -20.22 -20.89
N ASN A 2 -20.90 -21.12 -20.17
CA ASN A 2 -20.76 -20.98 -18.73
C ASN A 2 -19.85 -19.77 -18.44
N LYS A 3 -20.37 -18.83 -17.66
CA LYS A 3 -19.63 -17.65 -17.21
C LYS A 3 -18.53 -18.09 -16.26
N PHE A 4 -17.29 -17.68 -16.51
CA PHE A 4 -16.16 -17.92 -15.60
C PHE A 4 -16.40 -17.18 -14.27
N ILE A 5 -16.17 -17.85 -13.14
CA ILE A 5 -16.31 -17.29 -11.79
C ILE A 5 -14.92 -17.29 -11.15
N PRO A 6 -14.27 -16.13 -10.99
CA PRO A 6 -12.95 -16.04 -10.36
C PRO A 6 -13.05 -16.25 -8.84
N ILE A 7 -11.98 -16.76 -8.23
CA ILE A 7 -11.85 -16.86 -6.76
C ILE A 7 -11.66 -15.46 -6.14
N SER A 8 -10.96 -14.57 -6.84
CA SER A 8 -10.70 -13.20 -6.43
C SER A 8 -10.58 -12.30 -7.66
N GLU A 9 -11.20 -11.12 -7.59
CA GLU A 9 -11.12 -10.09 -8.61
C GLU A 9 -10.99 -8.73 -7.92
N PRO A 10 -10.04 -7.87 -8.34
CA PRO A 10 -9.90 -6.54 -7.73
C PRO A 10 -11.11 -5.66 -8.07
N ASN A 11 -11.74 -5.10 -7.04
CA ASN A 11 -12.80 -4.11 -7.22
C ASN A 11 -12.18 -2.71 -7.36
N ILE A 12 -11.98 -2.26 -8.60
CA ILE A 12 -11.40 -0.96 -8.93
C ILE A 12 -12.52 -0.07 -9.50
N SER A 13 -12.78 1.05 -8.84
CA SER A 13 -13.80 2.02 -9.24
C SER A 13 -13.16 3.26 -9.88
N GLN A 14 -14.00 4.22 -10.28
CA GLN A 14 -13.53 5.51 -10.79
C GLN A 14 -12.69 6.29 -9.76
N LYS A 15 -12.87 6.03 -8.47
CA LYS A 15 -12.13 6.70 -7.40
C LYS A 15 -10.64 6.35 -7.45
N GLU A 16 -10.31 5.07 -7.53
CA GLU A 16 -8.92 4.57 -7.62
C GLU A 16 -8.25 5.13 -8.89
N ILE A 17 -8.96 5.08 -10.03
CA ILE A 17 -8.48 5.63 -11.32
C ILE A 17 -8.16 7.13 -11.17
N SER A 18 -9.04 7.90 -10.50
CA SER A 18 -8.84 9.34 -10.33
C SER A 18 -7.60 9.69 -9.51
N TYR A 19 -7.25 8.89 -8.49
CA TYR A 19 -6.04 9.12 -7.70
C TYR A 19 -4.78 8.79 -8.48
N VAL A 20 -4.77 7.69 -9.23
CA VAL A 20 -3.65 7.34 -10.12
C VAL A 20 -3.44 8.45 -11.17
N GLN A 21 -4.51 8.92 -11.81
CA GLN A 21 -4.41 10.02 -12.78
C GLN A 21 -3.85 11.30 -12.17
N LYS A 22 -4.26 11.65 -10.94
CA LYS A 22 -3.72 12.82 -10.24
C LYS A 22 -2.24 12.67 -9.90
N ALA A 23 -1.83 11.49 -9.43
CA ALA A 23 -0.41 11.19 -9.16
C ALA A 23 0.43 11.35 -10.43
N VAL A 24 0.00 10.75 -11.55
CA VAL A 24 0.68 10.87 -12.85
C VAL A 24 0.76 12.32 -13.32
N LYS A 25 -0.36 13.06 -13.27
CA LYS A 25 -0.38 14.49 -13.66
C LYS A 25 0.49 15.37 -12.77
N SER A 26 0.72 15.00 -11.51
CA SER A 26 1.56 15.76 -10.59
C SER A 26 3.06 15.58 -10.84
N GLY A 27 3.46 14.58 -11.64
CA GLY A 27 4.87 14.20 -11.82
C GLY A 27 5.48 13.40 -10.66
N TRP A 28 4.83 13.37 -9.49
CA TRP A 28 5.24 12.58 -8.33
C TRP A 28 4.68 11.16 -8.41
N VAL A 29 5.37 10.31 -9.17
CA VAL A 29 4.99 8.91 -9.44
C VAL A 29 5.88 7.87 -8.78
N SER A 30 6.91 8.31 -8.06
CA SER A 30 7.86 7.41 -7.38
C SER A 30 7.48 7.20 -5.90
N SER A 31 8.42 6.68 -5.11
CA SER A 31 8.25 6.35 -3.69
C SER A 31 8.01 7.56 -2.77
N LEU A 32 8.16 8.78 -3.29
CA LEU A 32 7.85 10.02 -2.58
C LEU A 32 6.61 10.67 -3.19
N GLY A 33 5.70 11.12 -2.34
CA GLY A 33 4.51 11.85 -2.76
C GLY A 33 3.41 11.87 -1.71
N ALA A 34 2.49 12.82 -1.85
CA ALA A 34 1.41 13.07 -0.90
C ALA A 34 0.51 11.85 -0.65
N TYR A 35 0.37 10.95 -1.63
CA TYR A 35 -0.48 9.77 -1.49
C TYR A 35 0.10 8.70 -0.55
N ALA A 36 1.42 8.54 -0.50
CA ALA A 36 2.06 7.57 0.40
C ALA A 36 1.90 8.00 1.86
N GLU A 37 2.28 9.24 2.18
CA GLU A 37 2.14 9.81 3.53
C GLU A 37 0.66 9.85 3.97
N LYS A 38 -0.26 10.20 3.05
CA LYS A 38 -1.68 10.17 3.36
C LYS A 38 -2.15 8.75 3.68
N PHE A 39 -1.74 7.76 2.88
CA PHE A 39 -2.11 6.37 3.11
C PHE A 39 -1.57 5.86 4.44
N GLU A 40 -0.32 6.17 4.78
CA GLU A 40 0.30 5.80 6.06
C GLU A 40 -0.47 6.34 7.25
N ASN A 41 -0.82 7.63 7.23
CA ASN A 41 -1.59 8.28 8.29
C ASN A 41 -3.02 7.71 8.41
N ASP A 42 -3.73 7.57 7.29
CA ASP A 42 -5.10 7.04 7.26
C ASP A 42 -5.14 5.58 7.73
N PHE A 43 -4.18 4.76 7.28
CA PHE A 43 -4.10 3.34 7.60
C PHE A 43 -3.68 3.11 9.06
N ALA A 44 -2.74 3.90 9.57
CA ALA A 44 -2.38 3.87 10.99
C ALA A 44 -3.60 4.17 11.87
N LYS A 45 -4.37 5.20 11.51
CA LYS A 45 -5.62 5.56 12.20
C LYS A 45 -6.65 4.43 12.13
N TYR A 46 -6.84 3.83 10.94
CA TYR A 46 -7.74 2.69 10.76
C TYR A 46 -7.36 1.50 11.65
N CYS A 47 -6.06 1.20 11.77
CA CYS A 47 -5.55 0.14 12.62
C CYS A 47 -5.48 0.48 14.13
N GLY A 48 -5.84 1.71 14.54
CA GLY A 48 -5.71 2.16 15.92
C GLY A 48 -4.25 2.25 16.40
N ARG A 49 -3.32 2.58 15.50
CA ARG A 49 -1.88 2.69 15.79
C ARG A 49 -1.39 4.13 15.60
N LYS A 50 -0.30 4.47 16.30
CA LYS A 50 0.31 5.80 16.24
C LYS A 50 1.02 6.07 14.91
N TYR A 51 1.58 5.02 14.30
CA TYR A 51 2.38 5.11 13.07
C TYR A 51 1.98 3.99 12.09
N GLY A 52 2.19 4.26 10.80
CA GLY A 52 2.07 3.31 9.71
C GLY A 52 3.17 3.61 8.69
N ILE A 53 3.74 2.57 8.09
CA ILE A 53 4.82 2.69 7.08
C ILE A 53 4.42 1.87 5.87
N SER A 54 4.37 2.51 4.71
CA SER A 54 4.06 1.86 3.44
C SER A 54 5.33 1.26 2.82
N VAL A 55 5.20 0.07 2.27
CA VAL A 55 6.28 -0.64 1.57
C VAL A 55 5.71 -1.33 0.33
N SER A 56 6.59 -1.90 -0.51
CA SER A 56 6.20 -2.44 -1.81
C SER A 56 5.29 -3.67 -1.73
N ASN A 57 5.32 -4.46 -0.65
CA ASN A 57 4.44 -5.60 -0.41
C ASN A 57 4.55 -6.13 1.04
N GLY A 58 3.70 -7.11 1.39
CA GLY A 58 3.67 -7.72 2.72
C GLY A 58 4.94 -8.48 3.13
N THR A 59 5.66 -9.11 2.19
CA THR A 59 6.92 -9.80 2.50
C THR A 59 8.00 -8.80 2.92
N VAL A 60 8.10 -7.66 2.22
CA VAL A 60 9.02 -6.57 2.59
C VAL A 60 8.64 -5.97 3.94
N ALA A 61 7.34 -5.86 4.27
CA ALA A 61 6.90 -5.36 5.56
C ALA A 61 7.42 -6.24 6.71
N LEU A 62 7.28 -7.56 6.57
CA LEU A 62 7.77 -8.52 7.56
C LEU A 62 9.30 -8.51 7.65
N HIS A 63 9.98 -8.51 6.51
CA HIS A 63 11.45 -8.44 6.48
C HIS A 63 11.97 -7.18 7.17
N LEU A 64 11.40 -6.01 6.86
CA LEU A 64 11.76 -4.74 7.48
C LEU A 64 11.53 -4.77 8.99
N ALA A 65 10.42 -5.36 9.45
CA ALA A 65 10.12 -5.48 10.88
C ALA A 65 11.18 -6.33 11.62
N LEU A 66 11.61 -7.45 11.03
CA LEU A 66 12.63 -8.31 11.63
C LEU A 66 14.00 -7.62 11.68
N VAL A 67 14.41 -7.00 10.57
CA VAL A 67 15.68 -6.26 10.47
C VAL A 67 15.72 -5.09 11.46
N THR A 68 14.61 -4.38 11.64
CA THR A 68 14.52 -3.25 12.59
C THR A 68 14.67 -3.70 14.05
N LEU A 69 14.34 -4.96 14.36
CA LEU A 69 14.52 -5.56 15.68
C LEU A 69 15.90 -6.25 15.84
N ASP A 70 16.79 -6.10 14.86
CA ASP A 70 18.11 -6.74 14.80
C ASP A 70 18.05 -8.28 14.91
N ILE A 71 16.98 -8.87 14.37
CA ILE A 71 16.83 -10.33 14.35
C ILE A 71 17.74 -10.92 13.28
N GLY A 72 18.71 -11.71 13.72
CA GLY A 72 19.72 -12.35 12.89
C GLY A 72 19.78 -13.86 13.05
N LYS A 73 20.93 -14.44 12.72
CA LYS A 73 21.19 -15.86 12.91
C LYS A 73 21.15 -16.20 14.40
N GLY A 74 20.49 -17.31 14.75
CA GLY A 74 20.35 -17.81 16.12
C GLY A 74 21.68 -17.92 16.85
#